data_AF-A0A915C5D5-F1
#
_entry.id   AF-A0A915C5D5-F1
#
_cell.length_a   1.000
_cell.length_b   1.000
_cell.length_c   1.000
_cell.angle_alpha   90.00
_cell.angle_beta   90.00
_cell.angle_gamma   90.00
#
_symmetry.space_group_name_H-M   'P 1'
#
loop_
_entity.id
_entity.type
_entity.pdbx_description
1 polymer ?
#
loop_
_entity_poly.entity_id
_entity_poly.type
_entity_poly.pdbx_seq_one_letter_code
_entity_poly.pdbx_strand_id
1 'polypeptide(L)'
;MFWNPEYKKYERCLKKSDGVAILAVFVLMDAENNEHFHPLLNAIEESMAIDAPVEIPANFDFSRLLPDKLHYYTYHGSLTVPPFPECAIWTVLHRPIPLGMHQLEILRTVVGDNAREMQNVYTRRVRSSFKPVTKK
;
A
#
# COMPACT_ATOMS: atom_id res chain seq x y z
N MET A 1 1.46 6.16 3.16
CA MET A 1 2.68 6.85 2.68
C MET A 1 3.18 7.76 3.79
N PHE A 2 4.49 7.81 4.02
CA PHE A 2 5.08 8.61 5.09
C PHE A 2 6.16 9.56 4.55
N TRP A 3 6.23 10.71 5.20
CA TRP A 3 7.20 11.80 5.10
C TRP A 3 8.56 11.66 5.79
N ASN A 4 9.71 12.03 5.23
CA ASN A 4 10.86 12.36 6.08
C ASN A 4 10.71 13.79 6.66
N PRO A 5 10.42 13.96 7.97
CA PRO A 5 10.17 15.27 8.57
C PRO A 5 11.42 16.17 8.60
N GLU A 6 12.63 15.62 8.48
CA GLU A 6 13.88 16.39 8.47
C GLU A 6 13.92 17.43 7.33
N TYR A 7 13.23 17.14 6.23
CA TYR A 7 13.14 18.05 5.09
C TYR A 7 12.10 19.17 5.27
N LYS A 8 11.35 19.16 6.38
CA LYS A 8 10.36 20.17 6.83
C LYS A 8 9.13 20.37 5.93
N LYS A 9 9.23 20.05 4.64
CA LYS A 9 8.17 20.22 3.64
C LYS A 9 8.14 19.02 2.71
N TYR A 10 6.94 18.58 2.33
CA TYR A 10 6.75 17.45 1.43
C TYR A 10 7.40 17.69 0.06
N GLU A 11 7.32 18.90 -0.50
CA GLU A 11 7.88 19.21 -1.81
C GLU A 11 9.42 19.10 -1.83
N ARG A 12 10.06 19.28 -0.68
CA ARG A 12 11.52 19.08 -0.53
C ARG A 12 11.86 17.59 -0.49
N CYS A 13 10.99 16.77 0.10
CA CYS A 13 11.13 15.32 0.13
C CYS A 13 11.14 14.72 -1.28
N LEU A 14 10.33 15.27 -2.19
CA LEU A 14 10.28 14.81 -3.59
C LEU A 14 11.62 14.94 -4.35
N LYS A 15 12.57 15.69 -3.80
CA LYS A 15 13.91 15.91 -4.37
C LYS A 15 15.01 15.09 -3.66
N LYS A 16 14.63 14.19 -2.76
CA LYS A 16 15.55 13.41 -1.89
C LYS A 16 15.24 11.93 -2.02
N SER A 17 16.26 11.09 -2.17
CA SER A 17 16.13 9.65 -2.42
C SER A 17 15.52 8.85 -1.25
N ASP A 18 15.41 9.47 -0.08
CA ASP A 18 14.82 8.97 1.16
C ASP A 18 13.68 9.88 1.66
N GLY A 19 13.16 10.76 0.79
CA GLY A 19 12.16 11.75 1.18
C GLY A 19 10.82 11.13 1.57
N VAL A 20 10.47 9.98 1.00
CA VAL A 20 9.20 9.29 1.23
C VAL A 20 9.45 7.83 1.59
N ALA A 21 8.70 7.31 2.56
CA ALA A 21 8.60 5.88 2.83
C ALA A 21 7.22 5.35 2.43
N ILE A 22 7.19 4.28 1.64
CA ILE A 22 5.96 3.63 1.17
C ILE A 22 5.89 2.23 1.77
N LEU A 23 4.90 2.00 2.63
CA LEU A 23 4.51 0.66 3.06
C LEU A 23 3.44 0.14 2.09
N ALA A 24 3.71 -1.00 1.46
CA ALA A 24 2.83 -1.62 0.48
C ALA A 24 2.48 -3.04 0.93
N VAL A 25 1.24 -3.42 0.71
CA VAL A 25 0.70 -4.74 1.07
C VAL A 25 -0.08 -5.27 -0.11
N PHE A 26 0.17 -6.53 -0.47
CA PHE A 26 -0.66 -7.20 -1.46
C PHE A 26 -1.98 -7.65 -0.83
N VAL A 27 -3.04 -7.60 -1.61
CA VAL A 27 -4.32 -8.17 -1.23
C VAL A 27 -4.59 -9.38 -2.13
N LEU A 28 -5.06 -10.48 -1.55
CA LEU A 28 -5.39 -11.72 -2.26
C LEU A 28 -6.84 -12.09 -2.00
N MET A 29 -7.52 -12.63 -3.01
CA MET A 29 -8.86 -13.16 -2.86
C MET A 29 -8.87 -14.38 -1.94
N ASP A 30 -9.84 -14.42 -1.06
CA ASP A 30 -10.14 -15.52 -0.15
C ASP A 30 -11.65 -15.86 -0.21
N ALA A 31 -12.01 -17.03 0.29
CA ALA A 31 -13.40 -17.45 0.46
C ALA A 31 -14.08 -16.69 1.61
N GLU A 32 -13.32 -16.33 2.64
CA GLU A 32 -13.83 -15.64 3.83
C GLU A 32 -13.62 -14.12 3.74
N ASN A 33 -14.57 -13.37 4.30
CA ASN A 33 -14.45 -11.93 4.45
C ASN A 33 -13.47 -11.59 5.58
N ASN A 34 -12.75 -10.48 5.40
CA ASN A 34 -11.90 -9.91 6.44
C ASN A 34 -12.65 -8.81 7.20
N GLU A 35 -13.06 -9.11 8.42
CA GLU A 35 -13.80 -8.19 9.30
C GLU A 35 -13.05 -6.87 9.57
N HIS A 36 -11.71 -6.89 9.50
CA HIS A 36 -10.91 -5.69 9.73
C HIS A 36 -11.08 -4.64 8.63
N PHE A 37 -11.55 -5.02 7.45
CA PHE A 37 -11.81 -4.09 6.35
C PHE A 37 -13.21 -3.48 6.39
N HIS A 38 -14.15 -4.03 7.19
CA HIS A 38 -15.54 -3.57 7.22
C HIS A 38 -15.69 -2.06 7.46
N PRO A 39 -15.02 -1.42 8.44
CA PRO A 39 -15.17 0.01 8.64
C PRO A 39 -14.72 0.85 7.44
N LEU A 40 -13.69 0.40 6.72
CA LEU A 40 -13.19 1.07 5.52
C LEU A 40 -14.12 0.86 4.33
N LEU A 41 -14.56 -0.39 4.10
CA LEU A 41 -15.42 -0.73 2.96
C LEU A 41 -16.81 -0.10 3.09
N ASN A 42 -17.39 -0.10 4.29
CA ASN A 42 -18.68 0.55 4.52
C ASN A 42 -18.59 2.07 4.26
N ALA A 43 -17.51 2.73 4.70
CA ALA A 43 -17.31 4.14 4.42
C ALA A 43 -17.14 4.43 2.92
N ILE A 44 -16.50 3.50 2.18
CA ILE A 44 -16.38 3.59 0.72
C ILE A 44 -17.76 3.47 0.06
N GLU A 45 -18.56 2.47 0.44
CA GLU A 45 -19.91 2.26 -0.10
C GLU A 45 -20.84 3.44 0.19
N GLU A 46 -20.82 3.95 1.42
CA GLU A 46 -21.60 5.12 1.79
C GLU A 46 -21.15 6.35 0.99
N SER A 47 -19.84 6.57 0.86
CA SER A 47 -19.28 7.69 0.10
C SER A 47 -19.69 7.63 -1.38
N MET A 48 -19.73 6.44 -1.98
CA MET A 48 -20.24 6.25 -3.35
C MET A 48 -21.75 6.53 -3.45
N ALA A 49 -22.53 6.15 -2.44
CA ALA A 49 -23.98 6.35 -2.45
C ALA A 49 -24.39 7.82 -2.34
N ILE A 50 -23.63 8.62 -1.58
CA ILE A 50 -23.93 10.04 -1.34
C ILE A 50 -23.08 11.01 -2.19
N ASP A 51 -22.11 10.49 -2.94
CA ASP A 51 -21.11 11.27 -3.70
C ASP A 51 -20.44 12.37 -2.86
N ALA A 52 -20.09 12.03 -1.62
CA ALA A 52 -19.47 12.95 -0.67
C ALA A 52 -18.50 12.22 0.28
N PRO A 53 -17.54 12.94 0.88
CA PRO A 53 -16.63 12.35 1.87
C PRO A 53 -17.39 11.80 3.08
N VAL A 54 -17.03 10.59 3.50
CA VAL A 54 -17.54 9.93 4.71
C VAL A 54 -16.40 9.76 5.70
N GLU A 55 -16.65 10.06 6.97
CA GLU A 55 -15.66 9.87 8.03
C GLU A 55 -15.56 8.39 8.41
N ILE A 56 -14.33 7.88 8.49
CA ILE A 56 -14.06 6.56 9.07
C ILE A 56 -14.10 6.70 10.60
N PRO A 57 -14.62 5.69 11.34
CA PRO A 57 -14.65 5.73 12.80
C PRO A 57 -13.29 6.08 13.42
N ALA A 58 -13.26 7.02 14.36
CA ALA A 58 -12.00 7.52 14.96
C ALA A 58 -11.20 6.45 15.72
N ASN A 59 -11.86 5.37 16.16
CA ASN A 59 -11.24 4.21 16.81
C ASN A 59 -10.79 3.13 15.82
N PHE A 60 -10.84 3.40 14.50
CA PHE A 60 -10.38 2.46 13.50
C PHE A 60 -8.86 2.31 13.55
N ASP A 61 -8.43 1.09 13.86
CA ASP A 61 -7.02 0.74 13.96
C ASP A 61 -6.48 0.28 12.60
N PHE A 62 -5.79 1.19 11.91
CA PHE A 62 -5.16 0.91 10.62
C PHE A 62 -4.12 -0.23 10.66
N SER A 63 -3.58 -0.58 11.84
CA SER A 63 -2.64 -1.69 11.95
C SER A 63 -3.30 -3.05 11.68
N ARG A 64 -4.63 -3.13 11.81
CA ARG A 64 -5.43 -4.33 11.46
C ARG A 64 -5.55 -4.54 9.96
N LEU A 65 -5.17 -3.56 9.16
CA LEU A 65 -5.03 -3.67 7.71
C LEU A 65 -3.62 -4.13 7.31
N LEU A 66 -2.86 -4.71 8.24
CA LEU A 66 -1.54 -5.30 7.99
C LEU A 66 -1.58 -6.81 8.28
N PRO A 67 -0.75 -7.61 7.60
CA PRO A 67 -0.61 -9.03 7.91
C PRO A 67 0.07 -9.23 9.27
N ASP A 68 -0.26 -10.33 9.95
CA ASP A 68 0.31 -10.67 11.28
C ASP A 68 1.84 -10.74 11.30
N LYS A 69 2.46 -11.11 10.17
CA LYS A 69 3.91 -11.14 10.02
C LYS A 69 4.37 -10.09 9.02
N LEU A 70 5.14 -9.13 9.53
CA LEU A 70 5.69 -8.02 8.77
C LEU A 70 7.03 -8.35 8.12
N HIS A 71 7.20 -9.56 7.58
CA HIS A 71 8.34 -9.84 6.69
C HIS A 71 8.19 -9.01 5.43
N TYR A 72 9.28 -8.44 4.92
CA TYR A 72 9.21 -7.47 3.82
C TYR A 72 10.41 -7.52 2.90
N TYR A 73 10.21 -6.99 1.70
CA TYR A 73 11.26 -6.56 0.79
C TYR A 73 11.38 -5.03 0.81
N THR A 74 12.59 -4.50 0.65
CA THR A 74 12.82 -3.05 0.60
C THR A 74 13.83 -2.64 -0.46
N TYR A 75 13.56 -1.52 -1.12
CA TYR A 75 14.40 -0.96 -2.19
C TYR A 75 14.12 0.55 -2.37
N HIS A 76 15.09 1.27 -2.96
CA HIS A 76 14.89 2.64 -3.43
C HIS A 76 14.17 2.65 -4.78
N GLY A 77 13.16 3.51 -4.92
CA GLY A 77 12.37 3.65 -6.13
C GLY A 77 11.73 5.03 -6.23
N SER A 78 10.66 5.09 -7.00
CA SER A 78 9.90 6.31 -7.26
C SER A 78 8.47 6.23 -6.76
N LEU A 79 7.78 7.36 -6.80
CA LEU A 79 6.32 7.34 -6.81
C LEU A 79 5.80 6.67 -8.10
N THR A 80 4.67 5.99 -8.01
CA THR A 80 4.02 5.29 -9.12
C THR A 80 3.06 6.17 -9.92
N VAL A 81 2.98 7.46 -9.59
CA VAL A 81 2.17 8.48 -10.28
C VAL A 81 3.06 9.60 -10.83
N PRO A 82 2.72 10.21 -11.98
CA PRO A 82 3.47 11.34 -12.53
C PRO A 82 3.66 12.45 -11.48
N PRO A 83 4.83 13.12 -11.41
CA PRO A 83 5.98 13.03 -12.32
C PRO A 83 7.00 11.93 -11.97
N PHE A 84 6.60 10.90 -11.22
CA PHE A 84 7.42 9.74 -10.85
C PHE A 84 8.77 10.05 -10.16
N PRO A 85 8.83 11.00 -9.20
CA PRO A 85 10.11 11.34 -8.55
C PRO A 85 10.71 10.13 -7.84
N GLU A 86 12.03 9.91 -8.01
CA GLU A 86 12.81 8.86 -7.37
C GLU A 86 13.15 9.20 -5.91
N CYS A 87 12.09 9.40 -5.10
CA CYS A 87 12.20 9.84 -3.71
C CYS A 87 11.76 8.81 -2.68
N ALA A 88 11.42 7.59 -3.11
CA ALA A 88 10.71 6.62 -2.30
C ALA A 88 11.61 5.47 -1.82
N ILE A 89 11.56 5.16 -0.53
CA ILE A 89 11.97 3.87 0.02
C ILE A 89 10.73 3.00 0.12
N TRP A 90 10.66 1.98 -0.74
CA TRP A 90 9.58 1.00 -0.73
C TRP A 90 9.84 -0.07 0.33
N THR A 91 8.78 -0.42 1.05
CA THR A 91 8.70 -1.56 1.97
C THR A 91 7.47 -2.37 1.57
N VAL A 92 7.68 -3.47 0.85
CA VAL A 92 6.62 -4.34 0.35
C VAL A 92 6.50 -5.53 1.28
N LEU A 93 5.38 -5.66 2.00
CA LEU A 93 5.14 -6.80 2.88
C LEU A 93 5.03 -8.08 2.05
N HIS A 94 5.72 -9.11 2.53
CA HIS A 94 5.82 -10.41 1.85
C HIS A 94 4.51 -11.19 1.93
N ARG A 95 3.78 -11.10 3.05
CA ARG A 95 2.50 -11.77 3.21
C ARG A 95 1.38 -10.88 2.66
N PRO A 96 0.52 -11.41 1.77
CA PRO A 96 -0.69 -10.71 1.38
C PRO A 96 -1.73 -10.76 2.50
N ILE A 97 -2.73 -9.89 2.38
CA ILE A 97 -3.93 -9.91 3.21
C ILE A 97 -5.07 -10.57 2.44
N PRO A 98 -5.76 -11.56 3.04
CA PRO A 98 -6.96 -12.14 2.43
C PRO A 98 -8.13 -11.15 2.49
N LEU A 99 -8.87 -11.04 1.39
CA LEU A 99 -10.17 -10.38 1.32
C LEU A 99 -11.18 -11.25 0.58
N GLY A 100 -12.42 -11.24 1.04
CA GLY A 100 -13.51 -11.92 0.37
C GLY A 100 -13.80 -11.34 -1.01
N MET A 101 -14.41 -12.15 -1.88
CA MET A 101 -14.71 -11.77 -3.26
C MET A 101 -15.50 -10.45 -3.35
N HIS A 102 -16.56 -10.31 -2.54
CA HIS A 102 -17.38 -9.09 -2.51
C HIS A 102 -16.58 -7.86 -2.04
N GLN A 103 -15.72 -8.02 -1.03
CA GLN A 103 -14.86 -6.95 -0.53
C GLN A 103 -13.89 -6.45 -1.62
N LEU A 104 -13.35 -7.36 -2.43
CA LEU A 104 -12.51 -7.01 -3.57
C LEU A 104 -13.29 -6.30 -4.68
N GLU A 105 -14.54 -6.65 -4.91
CA GLU A 105 -15.40 -6.01 -5.90
C GLU A 105 -15.70 -4.54 -5.54
N ILE A 106 -15.96 -4.26 -4.26
CA ILE A 106 -16.12 -2.88 -3.76
C ILE A 106 -14.87 -2.05 -4.11
N LEU A 107 -13.67 -2.57 -3.77
CA LEU A 107 -12.42 -1.87 -4.07
C LEU A 107 -12.24 -1.65 -5.58
N ARG A 108 -12.44 -2.69 -6.39
CA ARG A 108 -12.31 -2.62 -7.87
C ARG A 108 -13.25 -1.61 -8.50
N THR A 109 -14.45 -1.44 -7.94
CA THR A 109 -15.44 -0.47 -8.43
C THR A 109 -14.90 0.96 -8.33
N VAL A 110 -14.18 1.27 -7.25
CA VAL A 110 -13.66 2.62 -7.00
C VAL A 110 -12.32 2.85 -7.69
N VAL A 111 -11.42 1.86 -7.69
CA VAL A 111 -10.05 2.07 -8.20
C VAL A 111 -9.87 1.77 -9.68
N GLY A 112 -10.68 0.87 -10.25
CA GLY A 112 -10.49 0.36 -11.61
C GLY A 112 -9.10 -0.26 -11.83
N ASP A 113 -8.59 -0.17 -13.07
CA ASP A 113 -7.20 -0.49 -13.39
C ASP A 113 -6.32 0.75 -13.24
N ASN A 114 -5.79 0.94 -12.02
CA ASN A 114 -4.97 2.10 -11.65
C ASN A 114 -3.52 1.72 -11.31
N ALA A 115 -3.08 0.52 -11.70
CA ALA A 115 -1.73 0.06 -11.44
C ALA A 115 -0.78 0.50 -12.58
N ARG A 116 0.38 1.03 -12.21
CA ARG A 116 1.46 1.29 -13.17
C ARG A 116 2.11 -0.04 -13.57
N GLU A 117 2.45 -0.18 -14.85
CA GLU A 117 3.23 -1.32 -15.35
C GLU A 117 4.55 -1.54 -14.60
N MET A 118 5.00 -2.80 -14.53
CA MET A 118 6.27 -3.16 -13.92
C MET A 118 7.43 -2.43 -14.60
N GLN A 119 8.35 -1.93 -13.78
CA GLN A 119 9.54 -1.21 -14.25
C GLN A 119 10.78 -2.07 -14.06
N ASN A 120 11.76 -1.92 -14.97
CA ASN A 120 13.02 -2.66 -14.92
C ASN A 120 13.75 -2.43 -13.59
N VAL A 121 14.29 -3.50 -13.00
CA VAL A 121 15.08 -3.42 -11.76
C VAL A 121 16.40 -2.67 -11.99
N TYR A 122 16.96 -2.76 -13.21
CA TYR A 122 18.29 -2.27 -13.55
C TYR A 122 19.34 -2.79 -12.56
N THR A 123 20.16 -1.91 -11.99
CA THR A 123 21.24 -2.24 -11.05
C THR A 123 20.80 -2.20 -9.59
N ARG A 124 19.51 -1.95 -9.31
CA ARG A 124 19.02 -1.79 -7.94
C ARG A 124 19.05 -3.10 -7.19
N ARG A 125 19.49 -3.03 -5.93
CA ARG A 125 19.44 -4.15 -5.00
C ARG A 125 18.15 -4.13 -4.20
N VAL A 126 17.38 -5.21 -4.29
CA VAL A 126 16.25 -5.48 -3.39
C VAL A 126 16.76 -6.25 -2.18
N ARG A 127 16.42 -5.77 -0.98
CA ARG A 127 16.78 -6.40 0.30
C ARG A 127 15.55 -7.07 0.90
N SER A 128 15.72 -8.09 1.73
CA SER A 128 14.65 -8.73 2.51
C SER A 128 14.95 -8.69 4.00
N SER A 129 13.93 -8.59 4.85
CA SER A 129 14.08 -8.69 6.31
C SER A 129 14.15 -10.14 6.83
N PHE A 130 14.03 -11.11 5.93
CA PHE A 130 14.06 -12.53 6.19
C PHE A 130 14.98 -13.22 5.18
N LYS A 131 15.44 -14.44 5.49
CA LYS A 131 16.17 -15.28 4.53
C LYS A 131 15.16 -15.89 3.55
N PRO A 132 15.19 -15.53 2.25
CA PRO A 132 14.27 -16.13 1.29
C PRO A 132 14.56 -17.63 1.18
N VAL A 133 13.52 -18.44 1.08
CA VAL A 133 13.69 -19.85 0.73
C VAL A 133 14.08 -19.90 -0.75
N THR A 134 15.34 -20.16 -1.04
CA THR A 134 15.79 -20.47 -2.40
C THR A 134 15.19 -21.81 -2.78
N LYS A 135 14.17 -21.80 -3.65
CA LYS A 135 13.79 -23.01 -4.37
C LYS A 135 14.99 -23.40 -5.25
N LYS A 136 15.55 -24.57 -4.97
CA LYS A 136 16.51 -25.24 -5.87
C LYS A 136 15.80 -25.67 -7.15
#